data_AF-A0A3Q9NC95-F1
#
_entry.id   AF-A0A3Q9NC95-F1
#
_cell.length_a   1.000
_cell.length_b   1.000
_cell.length_c   1.000
_cell.angle_alpha   90.00
_cell.angle_beta   90.00
_cell.angle_gamma   90.00
#
_symmetry.space_group_name_H-M   'P 1'
#
loop_
_entity.id
_entity.type
_entity.pdbx_description
1 polymer ?
#
loop_
_entity_poly.entity_id
_entity_poly.type
_entity_poly.pdbx_seq_one_letter_code
_entity_poly.pdbx_strand_id
1 'polypeptide(L)' 'LVSARKYSSKHDNIDIDRLVESPQYMEHSVGCYLDRNDCDKLSATLKRAIPEIVRLSCGKCTPAQKYILR' A
#
# COMPACT_ATOMS: atom_id res chain seq x y z
N LEU A 1 -23.08 -13.10 4.17
CA LEU A 1 -21.66 -12.66 4.28
C LEU A 1 -21.08 -12.58 2.87
N VAL A 2 -21.02 -11.38 2.27
CA VAL A 2 -20.36 -11.24 0.97
C VAL A 2 -18.86 -11.36 1.22
N SER A 3 -18.28 -12.50 0.85
CA SER A 3 -16.83 -12.67 0.85
C SER A 3 -16.26 -11.74 -0.22
N ALA A 4 -15.92 -10.52 0.17
CA ALA A 4 -15.29 -9.56 -0.73
C ALA A 4 -13.96 -10.17 -1.19
N ARG A 5 -13.77 -10.32 -2.51
CA ARG A 5 -12.49 -10.78 -3.07
C ARG A 5 -11.38 -9.91 -2.51
N LYS A 6 -10.38 -10.54 -1.92
CA LYS A 6 -9.19 -9.85 -1.41
C LYS A 6 -8.42 -9.20 -2.56
N TYR A 7 -7.59 -8.22 -2.24
CA TYR A 7 -6.61 -7.70 -3.18
C TYR A 7 -5.64 -8.80 -3.62
N SER A 8 -5.00 -8.59 -4.77
CA SER A 8 -3.94 -9.48 -5.26
C SER A 8 -2.81 -9.57 -4.24
N SER A 9 -2.26 -10.77 -4.05
CA SER A 9 -1.09 -11.04 -3.19
C SER A 9 0.25 -10.71 -3.84
N LYS A 10 0.25 -10.06 -5.02
CA LYS A 10 1.47 -9.75 -5.79
C LYS A 10 2.54 -9.01 -4.97
N HIS A 11 2.13 -8.19 -4.01
CA HIS A 11 3.03 -7.39 -3.17
C HIS A 11 3.08 -7.89 -1.72
N ASP A 12 2.63 -9.11 -1.42
CA ASP A 12 2.59 -9.61 -0.03
C ASP A 12 3.97 -10.02 0.51
N ASN A 13 4.95 -10.25 -0.38
CA ASN A 13 6.31 -10.66 -0.04
C ASN A 13 7.32 -9.49 -0.12
N ILE A 14 6.85 -8.24 -0.09
CA ILE A 14 7.76 -7.10 -0.01
C ILE A 14 8.41 -7.03 1.38
N ASP A 15 9.70 -6.75 1.41
CA ASP A 15 10.42 -6.44 2.64
C ASP A 15 10.11 -4.99 3.04
N ILE A 16 8.96 -4.83 3.70
CA ILE A 16 8.46 -3.51 4.07
C ILE A 16 9.39 -2.81 5.06
N ASP A 17 9.98 -3.55 6.00
CA ASP A 17 10.83 -3.02 7.06
C ASP A 17 12.07 -2.36 6.44
N ARG A 18 12.72 -3.04 5.48
CA ARG A 18 13.84 -2.45 4.75
C ARG A 18 13.46 -1.24 3.88
N LEU A 19 12.26 -1.24 3.29
CA LEU A 19 11.80 -0.14 2.45
C LEU A 19 11.57 1.13 3.27
N VAL A 20 10.92 1.01 4.43
CA VAL A 20 10.62 2.17 5.30
C VAL A 20 11.86 2.71 6.01
N GLU A 21 12.91 1.90 6.17
CA GLU A 21 14.21 2.34 6.67
C GLU A 21 14.97 3.26 5.69
N SER A 22 14.61 3.29 4.40
CA SER A 22 15.24 4.17 3.42
C SER A 22 14.58 5.56 3.42
N PRO A 23 15.27 6.63 3.84
CA PRO A 23 14.71 7.97 3.85
C PRO A 23 14.39 8.47 2.45
N GLN A 24 15.24 8.14 1.45
CA GLN A 24 15.01 8.55 0.06
C GLN A 24 13.76 7.89 -0.52
N TYR A 25 13.56 6.59 -0.24
CA TYR A 25 12.37 5.88 -0.68
C TYR A 25 11.11 6.43 -0.03
N MET A 26 11.15 6.72 1.28
CA MET A 26 10.01 7.28 2.00
C MET A 26 9.66 8.69 1.52
N GLU A 27 10.66 9.55 1.29
CA GLU A 27 10.44 10.87 0.72
C GLU A 27 9.80 10.80 -0.66
N HIS A 28 10.29 9.92 -1.53
CA HIS A 28 9.71 9.70 -2.86
C HIS A 28 8.27 9.18 -2.77
N SER A 29 8.04 8.16 -1.93
CA SER A 29 6.71 7.55 -1.73
C SER A 29 5.69 8.54 -1.20
N VAL A 30 6.06 9.35 -0.19
CA VAL A 30 5.20 10.42 0.34
C VAL A 30 4.95 11.49 -0.72
N GLY A 31 5.96 11.86 -1.49
CA GLY A 31 5.80 12.75 -2.65
C GLY A 31 4.75 12.24 -3.63
N CYS A 32 4.76 10.94 -3.93
CA CYS A 32 3.78 10.30 -4.80
C CYS A 32 2.37 10.41 -4.20
N TYR A 33 2.19 10.10 -2.91
CA TYR A 33 0.86 10.19 -2.27
C TYR A 33 0.32 11.62 -2.20
N LEU A 34 1.20 12.63 -2.20
CA LEU A 34 0.86 14.05 -2.16
C LEU A 34 0.86 14.72 -3.54
N ASP A 35 0.94 13.95 -4.63
CA ASP A 35 0.95 14.48 -6.02
C ASP A 35 2.12 15.44 -6.30
N ARG A 36 3.27 15.26 -5.63
CA ARG A 36 4.46 16.11 -5.79
C ARG A 36 5.49 15.56 -6.78
N ASN A 37 5.45 14.26 -7.04
CA ASN A 37 6.31 13.57 -7.98
C ASN A 37 5.61 12.32 -8.54
N ASP A 38 6.25 11.66 -9.51
CA ASP A 38 5.79 10.40 -10.06
C ASP A 38 5.85 9.27 -9.04
N CYS A 39 4.98 8.28 -9.22
CA CYS A 39 4.91 7.10 -8.37
C CYS A 39 5.65 5.91 -9.02
N ASP A 40 6.38 5.14 -8.22
CA ASP A 40 6.75 3.77 -8.62
C ASP A 40 5.53 2.84 -8.69
N LYS A 41 5.73 1.60 -9.16
CA LYS A 41 4.65 0.62 -9.34
C LYS A 41 3.91 0.27 -8.04
N LEU A 42 4.63 0.19 -6.92
CA LEU A 42 4.06 -0.18 -5.62
C LEU A 42 3.25 0.99 -5.06
N SER A 43 3.86 2.17 -4.97
CA SER A 43 3.24 3.40 -4.49
C SER A 43 2.04 3.80 -5.36
N ALA A 44 2.11 3.65 -6.69
CA ALA A 44 0.97 3.89 -7.59
C ALA A 44 -0.18 2.89 -7.37
N THR A 45 0.13 1.65 -7.01
CA THR A 45 -0.88 0.64 -6.71
C THR A 45 -1.55 0.94 -5.38
N LEU A 46 -0.76 1.26 -4.35
CA LEU A 46 -1.29 1.61 -3.03
C LEU A 46 -2.10 2.91 -3.11
N LYS A 47 -1.58 3.97 -3.74
CA LYS A 47 -2.28 5.26 -3.89
C LYS A 47 -3.68 5.12 -4.45
N ARG A 48 -3.87 4.32 -5.50
CA ARG A 48 -5.19 4.04 -6.09
C ARG A 48 -6.12 3.27 -5.15
N ALA A 49 -5.57 2.46 -4.27
CA ALA A 49 -6.33 1.65 -3.31
C ALA A 49 -6.67 2.39 -2.01
N ILE A 50 -5.90 3.42 -1.62
CA ILE A 50 -6.07 4.15 -0.35
C ILE A 50 -7.53 4.55 -0.07
N PRO A 51 -8.30 5.16 -1.01
CA PRO A 51 -9.67 5.57 -0.73
C PRO A 51 -10.58 4.40 -0.30
N GLU A 52 -10.43 3.24 -0.95
CA GLU A 52 -11.19 2.05 -0.60
C GLU A 52 -10.68 1.41 0.71
N ILE A 53 -9.35 1.35 0.90
CA ILE A 53 -8.73 0.82 2.12
C ILE A 53 -9.25 1.58 3.34
N VAL A 54 -9.27 2.91 3.29
CA VAL A 54 -9.78 3.75 4.37
C VAL A 54 -11.27 3.52 4.59
N ARG A 55 -12.08 3.57 3.51
CA ARG A 55 -13.54 3.39 3.60
C ARG A 55 -13.95 2.03 4.14
N LEU A 56 -13.18 0.98 3.84
CA LEU A 56 -13.47 -0.41 4.25
C LEU A 56 -12.63 -0.88 5.43
N SER A 57 -11.83 0.00 6.05
CA SER A 57 -10.90 -0.36 7.12
C SER A 57 -10.06 -1.61 6.78
N CYS A 58 -9.45 -1.61 5.58
CA CYS A 58 -8.68 -2.72 5.04
C CYS A 58 -9.47 -4.05 4.89
N GLY A 59 -10.79 -3.99 4.70
CA GLY A 59 -11.67 -5.17 4.62
C GLY A 59 -11.32 -6.18 3.51
N LYS A 60 -10.63 -5.74 2.45
CA LYS A 60 -10.15 -6.58 1.34
C LYS A 60 -8.66 -6.93 1.42
N CYS A 61 -7.94 -6.46 2.44
CA CYS A 61 -6.51 -6.70 2.56
C CYS A 61 -6.19 -8.16 2.92
N THR A 62 -5.08 -8.67 2.41
CA THR A 62 -4.49 -9.94 2.87
C THR A 62 -3.88 -9.78 4.27
N PRO A 63 -3.57 -10.88 4.99
CA PRO A 63 -2.89 -10.78 6.28
C PRO A 63 -1.58 -9.98 6.22
N ALA A 64 -0.76 -10.18 5.18
CA ALA A 64 0.48 -9.42 4.98
C ALA A 64 0.21 -7.93 4.76
N GLN A 65 -0.78 -7.59 3.92
CA GLN A 65 -1.16 -6.19 3.67
C GLN A 65 -1.70 -5.50 4.93
N LYS A 66 -2.39 -6.23 5.81
CA LYS A 66 -2.84 -5.68 7.11
C LYS A 66 -1.67 -5.42 8.05
N TYR A 67 -0.61 -6.22 8.01
CA TYR A 67 0.62 -5.96 8.76
C TYR A 67 1.29 -4.68 8.27
N ILE A 68 1.39 -4.52 6.94
CA ILE A 68 2.01 -3.35 6.28
C ILE A 68 1.24 -2.04 6.56
N LEU A 69 -0.09 -2.08 6.58
CA LEU A 69 -0.96 -0.90 6.70
C LEU A 69 -1.41 -0.60 8.13
N ARG A 70 -0.81 -1.25 9.14
CA ARG A 70 -1.17 -1.07 10.54
C ARG A 70 -0.65 0.24 11.12
#